data_AF-A0A1I5TT58-F1
#
_entry.id   AF-A0A1I5TT58-F1
#
_cell.length_a   1.000
_cell.length_b   1.000
_cell.length_c   1.000
_cell.angle_alpha   90.00
_cell.angle_beta   90.00
_cell.angle_gamma   90.00
#
_symmetry.space_group_name_H-M   'P 1'
#
loop_
_entity.id
_entity.type
_entity.pdbx_description
1 polymer ?
#
loop_
_entity_poly.entity_id
_entity_poly.type
_entity_poly.pdbx_seq_one_letter_code
_entity_poly.pdbx_strand_id
1 'polypeptide(L)'
;MIACPERFVDIAIAMGENVNGLSTMEAADKALKAIQRLAQDVGIPSGLKELNVKESDLPILAENALKDACGLTNPRKANKDDIIEIFRQAM
;
A
#
# COMPACT_ATOMS: atom_id res chain seq x y z
N MET A 1 0.42 3.01 -9.78
CA MET A 1 0.68 1.86 -10.66
C MET A 1 1.41 0.79 -9.86
N ILE A 2 0.97 -0.46 -9.94
CA ILE A 2 1.57 -1.60 -9.22
C ILE A 2 2.93 -1.93 -9.84
N ALA A 3 3.99 -1.93 -9.04
CA ALA A 3 5.36 -2.09 -9.55
C ALA A 3 5.72 -3.52 -9.98
N CYS A 4 5.06 -4.53 -9.38
CA CYS A 4 5.29 -5.94 -9.65
C CYS A 4 3.93 -6.67 -9.77
N PRO A 5 3.16 -6.42 -10.84
CA PRO A 5 1.77 -6.90 -10.93
C PRO A 5 1.66 -8.43 -10.86
N GLU A 6 2.59 -9.18 -11.42
CA GLU A 6 2.61 -10.65 -11.36
C GLU A 6 2.72 -11.15 -9.91
N ARG A 7 3.57 -10.52 -9.09
CA ARG A 7 3.69 -10.87 -7.67
C ARG A 7 2.43 -10.53 -6.88
N PHE A 8 1.67 -9.53 -7.31
CA PHE A 8 0.37 -9.21 -6.71
C PHE A 8 -0.71 -10.23 -7.13
N VAL A 9 -0.62 -10.83 -8.32
CA VAL A 9 -1.47 -11.98 -8.69
C VAL A 9 -1.21 -13.16 -7.75
N ASP A 10 0.05 -13.48 -7.45
CA ASP A 10 0.39 -14.55 -6.49
C ASP A 10 -0.22 -14.28 -5.10
N ILE A 11 -0.18 -13.02 -4.64
CA ILE A 11 -0.81 -12.61 -3.38
C ILE A 11 -2.33 -12.78 -3.45
N ALA A 12 -2.99 -12.38 -4.54
CA ALA A 12 -4.44 -12.52 -4.69
C ALA A 12 -4.87 -14.00 -4.57
N ILE A 13 -4.16 -14.90 -5.25
CA ILE A 13 -4.38 -16.36 -5.17
C ILE A 13 -4.19 -16.84 -3.73
N ALA A 14 -3.08 -16.45 -3.08
CA ALA A 14 -2.79 -16.85 -1.70
C ALA A 14 -3.83 -16.33 -0.68
N MET A 15 -4.46 -15.20 -0.96
CA MET A 15 -5.56 -14.64 -0.18
C MET A 15 -6.93 -15.26 -0.51
N GLY A 16 -6.98 -16.25 -1.42
CA GLY A 16 -8.19 -16.98 -1.78
C GLY A 16 -9.06 -16.31 -2.85
N GLU A 17 -8.56 -15.29 -3.54
CA GLU A 17 -9.31 -14.65 -4.63
C GLU A 17 -9.25 -15.49 -5.92
N ASN A 18 -10.37 -15.53 -6.65
CA ASN A 18 -10.42 -16.13 -7.98
C ASN A 18 -9.92 -15.13 -9.04
N VAL A 19 -8.85 -15.50 -9.75
CA VAL A 19 -8.22 -14.68 -10.80
C VAL A 19 -8.39 -15.25 -12.21
N ASN A 20 -9.15 -16.34 -12.36
CA ASN A 20 -9.33 -17.00 -13.66
C ASN A 20 -10.02 -16.08 -14.66
N GLY A 21 -9.44 -15.95 -15.85
CA GLY A 21 -9.97 -15.12 -16.93
C GLY A 21 -9.75 -13.61 -16.76
N LEU A 22 -9.07 -13.18 -15.70
CA LEU A 22 -8.70 -11.77 -15.51
C LEU A 22 -7.37 -11.45 -16.19
N SER A 23 -7.18 -10.20 -16.60
CA SER A 23 -5.85 -9.69 -16.94
C SER A 23 -4.95 -9.62 -15.70
N THR A 24 -3.62 -9.56 -15.89
CA THR A 24 -2.66 -9.45 -14.79
C THR A 24 -2.96 -8.28 -13.85
N MET A 25 -3.37 -7.12 -14.40
CA MET A 25 -3.68 -5.94 -13.60
C MET A 25 -4.99 -6.10 -12.81
N GLU A 26 -6.04 -6.66 -13.42
CA GLU A 26 -7.30 -6.94 -12.72
C GLU A 26 -7.11 -7.98 -11.61
N ALA A 27 -6.29 -9.00 -11.87
CA ALA A 27 -5.91 -10.00 -10.88
C ALA A 27 -5.04 -9.40 -9.77
N ALA A 28 -4.11 -8.49 -10.07
CA ALA A 28 -3.33 -7.78 -9.06
C ALA A 28 -4.20 -6.87 -8.18
N ASP A 29 -5.21 -6.20 -8.75
CA ASP A 29 -6.17 -5.38 -8.00
C ASP A 29 -7.02 -6.19 -7.03
N LYS A 30 -7.25 -7.49 -7.29
CA LYS A 30 -7.90 -8.40 -6.34
C LYS A 30 -7.13 -8.51 -5.03
N ALA A 31 -5.79 -8.53 -5.07
CA ALA A 31 -4.98 -8.53 -3.86
C ALA A 31 -5.20 -7.26 -3.02
N LEU A 32 -5.25 -6.09 -3.66
CA LEU A 32 -5.50 -4.82 -2.95
C LEU A 32 -6.85 -4.83 -2.25
N LYS A 33 -7.90 -5.29 -2.94
CA LYS A 33 -9.25 -5.41 -2.38
C LYS A 33 -9.29 -6.43 -1.23
N ALA A 34 -8.61 -7.55 -1.36
CA ALA A 34 -8.54 -8.56 -0.32
C ALA A 34 -7.80 -8.06 0.94
N ILE A 35 -6.71 -7.29 0.77
CA ILE A 35 -5.98 -6.63 1.88
C ILE A 35 -6.90 -5.64 2.60
N GLN A 36 -7.63 -4.80 1.86
CA GLN A 36 -8.57 -3.84 2.43
C GLN A 36 -9.71 -4.51 3.19
N ARG A 37 -10.29 -5.57 2.62
CA ARG A 37 -11.34 -6.37 3.28
C ARG A 37 -10.82 -6.99 4.58
N LEU A 38 -9.65 -7.63 4.55
CA LEU A 38 -9.04 -8.24 5.73
C LEU A 38 -8.76 -7.21 6.83
N ALA A 39 -8.22 -6.04 6.48
CA ALA A 39 -7.96 -4.96 7.43
C ALA A 39 -9.25 -4.51 8.14
N GLN A 40 -10.35 -4.39 7.42
CA GLN A 40 -11.67 -4.07 7.98
C GLN A 40 -12.21 -5.20 8.87
N ASP A 41 -12.13 -6.45 8.41
CA ASP A 41 -12.64 -7.63 9.13
C ASP A 41 -11.98 -7.81 10.51
N VAL A 42 -10.70 -7.41 10.65
CA VAL A 42 -9.96 -7.49 11.92
C VAL A 42 -9.90 -6.17 12.70
N GLY A 43 -10.60 -5.14 12.24
CA GLY A 43 -10.75 -3.87 12.96
C GLY A 43 -9.54 -2.93 12.92
N ILE A 44 -8.75 -2.95 11.84
CA ILE A 44 -7.69 -1.95 11.62
C ILE A 44 -8.33 -0.58 11.32
N PRO A 45 -7.87 0.52 11.97
CA PRO A 45 -8.31 1.88 11.66
C PRO A 45 -8.21 2.22 10.17
N SER A 46 -9.17 2.98 9.66
CA SER A 46 -9.27 3.23 8.21
C SER A 46 -8.21 4.21 7.67
N GLY A 47 -7.50 4.91 8.56
CA GLY A 47 -6.47 5.87 8.20
C GLY A 47 -5.69 6.43 9.39
N LEU A 48 -4.67 7.22 9.07
CA LEU A 48 -3.73 7.82 10.02
C LEU A 48 -4.38 8.87 10.92
N LYS A 49 -5.50 9.49 10.50
CA LYS A 49 -6.26 10.43 11.35
C LYS A 49 -6.83 9.76 12.60
N GLU A 50 -7.28 8.52 12.50
CA GLU A 50 -7.76 7.74 13.65
C GLU A 50 -6.63 7.43 14.66
N LEU A 51 -5.37 7.53 14.21
CA LEU A 51 -4.17 7.42 15.02
C LEU A 51 -3.61 8.78 15.48
N ASN A 52 -4.35 9.88 15.26
CA ASN A 52 -3.98 11.26 15.60
C ASN A 52 -2.78 11.84 14.82
N VAL A 53 -2.46 11.29 13.64
CA VAL A 53 -1.47 11.91 12.74
C VAL A 53 -2.07 13.19 12.14
N LYS A 54 -1.26 14.25 12.04
CA LYS A 54 -1.65 15.52 11.43
C LYS A 54 -1.00 15.68 10.07
N GLU A 55 -1.64 16.44 9.18
CA GLU A 55 -1.04 16.78 7.88
C GLU A 55 0.29 17.54 8.04
N SER A 56 0.45 18.30 9.13
CA SER A 56 1.71 18.97 9.48
C SER A 56 2.87 18.01 9.75
N ASP A 57 2.58 16.73 10.05
CA ASP A 57 3.60 15.73 10.38
C ASP A 57 4.13 15.04 9.11
N LEU A 58 3.41 15.09 7.99
CA LEU A 58 3.78 14.38 6.76
C LEU A 58 5.18 14.75 6.23
N PRO A 59 5.62 16.02 6.25
CA PRO A 59 6.96 16.37 5.76
C PRO A 59 8.09 15.72 6.56
N ILE A 60 7.95 15.59 7.89
CA ILE A 60 8.96 14.97 8.75
C ILE A 60 8.89 13.44 8.67
N LEU A 61 7.69 12.87 8.59
CA LEU A 61 7.50 11.43 8.40
C LEU A 61 8.11 10.95 7.07
N ALA A 62 7.89 11.70 5.98
CA ALA A 62 8.46 11.37 4.67
C ALA A 62 9.98 11.47 4.64
N GLU A 63 10.56 12.46 5.33
CA GLU A 63 12.01 12.58 5.45
C GLU A 63 12.63 11.42 6.23
N ASN A 64 11.97 10.97 7.31
CA ASN A 64 12.42 9.82 8.07
C ASN A 64 12.28 8.53 7.25
N ALA A 65 11.19 8.35 6.50
CA ALA A 65 10.98 7.20 5.64
C ALA A 65 12.06 7.08 4.53
N LEU A 66 12.55 8.20 3.98
CA LEU A 66 13.65 8.18 3.01
C LEU A 66 15.00 7.74 3.61
N LYS A 67 15.17 7.90 4.93
CA LYS A 67 16.39 7.49 5.66
C LYS A 67 16.29 6.06 6.17
N ASP A 68 15.13 5.44 6.08
CA ASP A 68 14.90 4.09 6.53
C ASP A 68 15.52 3.04 5.58
N ALA A 69 16.25 2.08 6.14
CA ALA A 69 16.98 1.09 5.36
C ALA A 69 16.05 0.18 4.54
N CYS A 70 14.80 -0.02 4.95
CA CYS A 70 13.83 -0.83 4.21
C CYS A 70 13.49 -0.21 2.85
N GLY A 71 13.64 1.12 2.70
CA GLY A 71 13.44 1.82 1.43
C GLY A 71 14.36 1.34 0.30
N LEU A 72 15.57 0.86 0.64
CA LEU A 72 16.53 0.34 -0.35
C LEU A 72 15.97 -0.84 -1.16
N THR A 73 15.13 -1.66 -0.53
CA THR A 73 14.58 -2.88 -1.13
C THR A 73 13.18 -2.69 -1.70
N ASN A 74 12.62 -1.48 -1.66
CA ASN A 74 11.31 -1.22 -2.24
C ASN A 74 11.38 -1.34 -3.78
N PRO A 75 10.51 -2.14 -4.44
CA PRO A 75 10.59 -2.36 -5.88
C PRO A 75 10.35 -1.10 -6.72
N ARG A 76 9.75 -0.06 -6.11
CA ARG A 76 9.62 1.28 -6.69
C ARG A 76 10.46 2.26 -5.89
N LYS A 77 11.46 2.88 -6.51
CA LYS A 77 12.14 4.02 -5.90
C LYS A 77 11.14 5.17 -5.75
N ALA A 78 10.99 5.66 -4.53
CA ALA A 78 10.13 6.78 -4.20
C ALA A 78 10.99 7.99 -3.82
N ASN A 79 10.56 9.18 -4.24
CA ASN A 79 11.11 10.43 -3.73
C ASN A 79 10.28 10.94 -2.52
N LYS A 80 10.65 12.09 -1.95
CA LYS A 80 9.94 12.67 -0.80
C LYS A 80 8.47 12.94 -1.10
N ASP A 81 8.17 13.49 -2.27
CA ASP A 81 6.82 13.88 -2.66
C ASP A 81 5.92 12.66 -2.91
N ASP A 82 6.46 11.58 -3.49
CA ASP A 82 5.77 10.30 -3.62
C ASP A 82 5.33 9.77 -2.24
N ILE A 83 6.22 9.84 -1.24
CA ILE A 83 5.92 9.35 0.12
C ILE A 83 4.91 10.26 0.83
N ILE A 84 5.03 11.58 0.69
CA ILE A 84 4.04 12.53 1.22
C ILE A 84 2.65 12.24 0.64
N GLU A 85 2.57 11.96 -0.66
CA GLU A 85 1.31 11.66 -1.31
C GLU A 85 0.72 10.32 -0.84
N ILE A 86 1.56 9.29 -0.63
CA ILE A 86 1.11 8.03 0.00
C ILE A 86 0.55 8.29 1.40
N PHE A 87 1.25 9.06 2.23
CA PHE A 87 0.73 9.42 3.55
C PHE A 87 -0.59 10.18 3.44
N ARG A 88 -0.71 11.14 2.51
CA ARG A 88 -1.94 11.91 2.29
C ARG A 88 -3.12 11.01 1.89
N GLN A 89 -2.89 10.01 1.05
CA GLN A 89 -3.92 9.03 0.67
C GLN A 89 -4.35 8.12 1.82
N ALA A 90 -3.49 7.97 2.83
CA ALA A 90 -3.75 7.20 4.04
C ALA A 90 -4.27 8.06 5.22
N MET A 91 -4.50 9.36 5.04
CA MET A 91 -4.97 10.28 6.10
C MET A 91 -6.45 10.13 6.41
#